data_AF-A0A0F9Q3T4-F1
#
_entry.id   AF-A0A0F9Q3T4-F1
#
_cell.length_a   1.000
_cell.length_b   1.000
_cell.length_c   1.000
_cell.angle_alpha   90.00
_cell.angle_beta   90.00
_cell.angle_gamma   90.00
#
_symmetry.space_group_name_H-M   'P 1'
#
loop_
_entity.id
_entity.type
_entity.pdbx_description
1 polymer ?
#
loop_
_entity_poly.entity_id
_entity_poly.type
_entity_poly.pdbx_seq_one_letter_code
_entity_poly.pdbx_strand_id
1 'polypeptide(L)'
;LDNGFEMFPEKGFESNTVSTINNSLNLNIGRLVSTLLEKGYRIVNGYGSLRGKTFRIGHMGEITVNSLQEMLKVLTDIVSELK
;
A
#
# COMPACT_ATOMS: atom_id res chain seq x y z
N LEU A 1 -9.02 8.72 -1.44
CA LEU A 1 -8.55 7.85 -2.54
C LEU A 1 -9.75 7.09 -3.07
N ASP A 2 -9.84 6.87 -4.37
CA ASP A 2 -11.04 6.26 -5.00
C ASP A 2 -11.31 4.82 -4.51
N ASN A 3 -10.30 4.17 -3.91
CA ASN A 3 -10.38 2.80 -3.41
C ASN A 3 -10.93 2.65 -1.97
N GLY A 4 -11.27 3.77 -1.30
CA GLY A 4 -11.78 3.78 0.08
C GLY A 4 -10.70 3.81 1.17
N PHE A 5 -9.43 3.98 0.78
CA PHE A 5 -8.33 4.20 1.71
C PHE A 5 -8.09 5.68 2.01
N GLU A 6 -7.42 5.91 3.14
CA GLU A 6 -6.97 7.22 3.59
C GLU A 6 -5.45 7.24 3.72
N MET A 7 -4.86 8.41 3.49
CA MET A 7 -3.45 8.63 3.81
C MET A 7 -3.29 8.62 5.34
N PHE A 8 -2.26 7.92 5.83
CA PHE A 8 -1.91 7.94 7.24
C PHE A 8 -1.29 9.27 7.72
N PRO A 9 -0.36 9.93 6.99
CA PRO A 9 0.21 11.18 7.47
C PRO A 9 -0.81 12.32 7.48
N GLU A 10 -0.59 13.27 8.39
CA GLU A 10 -1.30 14.54 8.39
C GLU A 10 -1.02 15.33 7.10
N LYS A 11 -2.01 16.14 6.70
CA LYS A 11 -1.89 16.95 5.49
C LYS A 11 -0.70 17.92 5.60
N GLY A 12 0.19 17.89 4.62
CA GLY A 12 1.43 18.68 4.58
C GLY A 12 2.66 17.94 5.11
N PHE A 13 2.50 16.74 5.68
CA PHE A 13 3.59 15.88 6.15
C PHE A 13 3.73 14.60 5.31
N GLU A 14 3.20 14.60 4.08
CA GLU A 14 3.35 13.50 3.14
C GLU A 14 4.79 13.39 2.64
N SER A 15 5.24 12.16 2.41
CA SER A 15 6.59 11.89 1.89
C SER A 15 6.57 11.66 0.37
N ASN A 16 7.56 12.24 -0.30
CA ASN A 16 7.83 12.02 -1.72
C ASN A 16 8.51 10.67 -2.03
N THR A 17 8.88 9.89 -1.02
CA THR A 17 9.61 8.62 -1.20
C THR A 17 8.83 7.39 -0.75
N VAL A 18 7.87 7.57 0.17
CA VAL A 18 7.06 6.48 0.71
C VAL A 18 5.68 7.00 1.10
N SER A 19 4.64 6.35 0.57
CA SER A 19 3.26 6.63 0.96
C SER A 19 2.82 5.64 2.04
N THR A 20 2.44 6.15 3.21
CA THR A 20 1.84 5.34 4.28
C THR A 20 0.32 5.46 4.20
N ILE A 21 -0.35 4.32 4.10
CA ILE A 21 -1.80 4.22 3.91
C ILE A 21 -2.43 3.64 5.17
N ASN A 22 -3.53 4.24 5.62
CA ASN A 22 -4.33 3.73 6.72
C ASN A 22 -5.22 2.58 6.25
N ASN A 23 -5.30 1.50 7.03
CA ASN A 23 -6.16 0.35 6.76
C ASN A 23 -7.60 0.63 7.21
N SER A 24 -8.22 1.70 6.71
CA SER A 24 -9.59 2.09 7.06
C SER A 24 -10.65 1.04 6.65
N LEU A 25 -10.25 0.07 5.82
CA LEU A 25 -11.08 -1.04 5.34
C LEU A 25 -10.95 -2.32 6.19
N ASN A 26 -10.15 -2.34 7.26
CA ASN A 26 -9.92 -3.50 8.13
C ASN A 26 -9.49 -4.78 7.39
N LEU A 27 -8.76 -4.63 6.29
CA LEU A 27 -8.27 -5.76 5.51
C LEU A 27 -7.16 -6.52 6.26
N ASN A 28 -7.00 -7.80 5.94
CA ASN A 28 -5.82 -8.56 6.38
C ASN A 28 -4.59 -8.10 5.59
N ILE A 29 -3.84 -7.14 6.13
CA ILE A 29 -2.62 -6.59 5.51
C ILE A 29 -1.55 -7.65 5.30
N GLY A 30 -1.46 -8.68 6.17
CA GLY A 30 -0.54 -9.78 5.97
C GLY A 30 -0.83 -10.55 4.69
N ARG A 31 -2.10 -10.89 4.47
CA ARG A 31 -2.56 -11.55 3.23
C ARG A 31 -2.34 -10.65 2.02
N LEU A 32 -2.70 -9.36 2.11
CA LEU A 32 -2.47 -8.38 1.04
C LEU A 32 -1.00 -8.35 0.60
N VAL A 33 -0.08 -8.24 1.56
CA VAL A 33 1.37 -8.22 1.29
C VAL A 33 1.83 -9.52 0.64
N SER A 34 1.41 -10.68 1.15
CA SER A 34 1.80 -11.97 0.59
C SER A 34 1.26 -12.17 -0.82
N THR A 35 -0.02 -11.88 -1.07
CA THR A 35 -0.64 -12.02 -2.40
C THR A 35 -0.02 -11.07 -3.41
N LEU A 36 0.33 -9.84 -3.00
CA LEU A 36 1.03 -8.91 -3.89
C LEU A 36 2.46 -9.41 -4.23
N LEU A 37 3.15 -10.01 -3.25
CA LEU A 37 4.48 -10.61 -3.43
C LEU A 37 4.45 -11.78 -4.41
N GLU A 38 3.41 -12.62 -4.37
CA GLU A 38 3.19 -13.70 -5.35
C GLU A 38 3.02 -13.16 -6.77
N LYS A 39 2.54 -11.93 -6.94
CA LYS A 39 2.46 -11.23 -8.24
C LYS A 39 3.75 -10.51 -8.63
N GLY A 40 4.83 -10.64 -7.85
CA GLY A 40 6.14 -10.04 -8.12
C GLY A 40 6.30 -8.61 -7.60
N TYR A 41 5.33 -8.08 -6.86
CA TYR A 41 5.37 -6.72 -6.32
C TYR A 41 5.51 -6.71 -4.81
N ARG A 42 6.24 -5.74 -4.28
CA ARG A 42 6.51 -5.67 -2.84
C ARG A 42 6.02 -4.37 -2.24
N ILE A 43 5.12 -4.52 -1.26
CA ILE A 43 4.81 -3.48 -0.28
C ILE A 43 5.14 -4.03 1.11
N VAL A 44 5.09 -3.17 2.12
CA VAL A 44 5.40 -3.56 3.50
C VAL A 44 4.26 -3.20 4.43
N ASN A 45 4.04 -4.06 5.42
CA ASN A 45 3.12 -3.79 6.51
C ASN A 45 3.66 -2.64 7.40
N GLY A 46 2.79 -2.09 8.24
CA GLY A 46 3.18 -1.25 9.36
C GLY A 46 4.06 -2.01 10.37
N TYR A 47 4.80 -1.25 11.17
CA TYR A 47 5.67 -1.79 12.23
C TYR A 47 5.06 -1.58 13.61
N GLY A 48 5.46 -2.43 14.56
CA GLY A 48 5.07 -2.29 15.97
C GLY A 48 3.56 -2.12 16.15
N SER A 49 3.16 -1.03 16.81
CA SER A 49 1.76 -0.68 17.09
C SER A 49 0.92 -0.37 15.83
N LEU A 50 1.56 -0.13 14.69
CA LEU A 50 0.93 0.14 13.39
C LEU A 50 0.77 -1.12 12.52
N ARG A 51 1.30 -2.27 12.95
CA ARG A 51 1.15 -3.53 12.22
C ARG A 51 -0.32 -3.89 12.04
N GLY A 52 -0.74 -4.16 10.81
CA GLY A 52 -2.12 -4.46 10.45
C GLY A 52 -3.05 -3.23 10.39
N LYS A 53 -2.61 -2.09 10.92
CA LYS A 53 -3.34 -0.82 10.86
C LYS A 53 -2.90 0.04 9.68
N THR A 54 -1.67 -0.12 9.21
CA THR A 54 -1.16 0.58 8.03
C THR A 54 -0.37 -0.34 7.13
N PHE A 55 -0.16 0.11 5.90
CA PHE A 55 0.83 -0.44 4.99
C PHE A 55 1.53 0.70 4.25
N ARG A 56 2.68 0.41 3.66
CA ARG A 56 3.52 1.42 3.01
C ARG A 56 3.94 0.99 1.62
N ILE A 57 3.89 1.95 0.71
CA ILE A 57 4.31 1.82 -0.68
C ILE A 57 5.55 2.69 -0.84
N GLY A 58 6.71 2.06 -1.04
CA GLY A 58 7.94 2.77 -1.38
C GLY A 58 7.98 3.05 -2.88
N HIS A 59 8.32 4.29 -3.25
CA HIS A 59 8.36 4.75 -4.64
C HIS A 59 9.60 5.62 -4.92
N MET A 60 10.71 5.30 -4.24
CA MET A 60 12.02 5.94 -4.40
C MET A 60 13.05 4.99 -5.03
N GLY A 61 14.11 5.58 -5.61
CA GLY A 61 15.20 4.85 -6.26
C GLY A 61 14.88 4.53 -7.72
N GLU A 62 15.28 3.35 -8.18
CA GLU A 62 15.07 2.87 -9.55
C GLU A 62 13.63 2.37 -9.78
N ILE A 63 12.66 3.26 -9.58
CA ILE A 63 11.23 3.01 -9.81
C ILE A 63 10.74 4.01 -10.87
N THR A 64 10.04 3.50 -11.88
CA THR A 64 9.43 4.34 -12.92
C THR A 64 7.94 4.54 -12.62
N VAL A 65 7.36 5.62 -13.15
CA VAL A 65 5.92 5.87 -13.03
C VAL A 65 5.10 4.72 -13.63
N ASN A 66 5.55 4.15 -14.75
CA ASN A 66 4.86 3.04 -15.40
C ASN A 66 4.85 1.79 -14.51
N SER A 67 6.00 1.37 -13.96
CA SER A 67 6.05 0.20 -13.08
C SER A 67 5.26 0.42 -11.78
N LEU A 68 5.25 1.65 -11.26
CA LEU A 68 4.43 2.02 -10.11
C LEU A 68 2.92 1.90 -10.44
N GLN A 69 2.49 2.39 -11.61
CA GLN A 69 1.09 2.28 -12.05
C GLN A 69 0.65 0.83 -12.24
N GLU A 70 1.50 -0.01 -12.84
CA GLU A 70 1.25 -1.45 -12.98
C GLU A 70 1.06 -2.13 -11.62
N MET A 71 1.94 -1.85 -10.66
CA MET A 71 1.83 -2.35 -9.29
C MET A 71 0.54 -1.88 -8.61
N LEU A 72 0.21 -0.59 -8.73
CA LEU A 72 -1.01 -0.02 -8.13
C LEU A 72 -2.29 -0.61 -8.71
N LYS A 73 -2.29 -0.97 -10.00
CA LYS A 73 -3.41 -1.68 -10.63
C LYS A 73 -3.59 -3.06 -10.00
N VAL A 74 -2.52 -3.86 -9.93
CA VAL A 74 -2.54 -5.18 -9.29
C VAL A 74 -2.96 -5.09 -7.83
N LEU A 75 -2.47 -4.09 -7.10
CA LEU A 75 -2.88 -3.83 -5.72
C LEU A 75 -4.39 -3.54 -5.62
N THR A 76 -4.94 -2.75 -6.53
CA THR A 76 -6.37 -2.40 -6.56
C THR A 76 -7.24 -3.63 -6.84
N ASP A 77 -6.80 -4.50 -7.74
CA ASP A 77 -7.48 -5.77 -8.03
C ASP A 77 -7.51 -6.67 -6.79
N ILE A 78 -6.36 -6.88 -6.13
CA ILE A 78 -6.28 -7.69 -4.90
C ILE A 78 -7.12 -7.10 -3.77
N VAL A 79 -7.11 -5.77 -3.60
CA VAL A 79 -7.94 -5.09 -2.59
C VAL A 79 -9.42 -5.35 -2.86
N SER A 80 -9.83 -5.37 -4.12
CA SER A 80 -11.23 -5.64 -4.50
C SER A 80 -11.64 -7.08 -4.23
N GLU A 81 -10.73 -8.04 -4.36
CA GLU A 81 -10.96 -9.46 -4.03
C GLU A 81 -10.96 -9.75 -2.52
N LEU A 82 -10.29 -8.92 -1.72
CA LEU A 82 -10.19 -9.07 -0.25
C LEU A 82 -11.26 -8.30 0.53
N LYS A 83 -11.97 -7.37 -0.12
CA LYS A 83 -13.17 -6.71 0.41
C LYS A 83 -14.32 -7.70 0.52
#